data_AF-A0A9X7F7Z7-F1
#
_entry.id   AF-A0A9X7F7Z7-F1
#
_cell.length_a   1.000
_cell.length_b   1.000
_cell.length_c   1.000
_cell.angle_alpha   90.00
_cell.angle_beta   90.00
_cell.angle_gamma   90.00
#
_symmetry.space_group_name_H-M   'P 1'
#
loop_
_entity.id
_entity.type
_entity.pdbx_description
1 polymer ?
#
loop_
_entity_poly.entity_id
_entity_poly.type
_entity_poly.pdbx_seq_one_letter_code
_entity_poly.pdbx_strand_id
1 'polypeptide(L)'
;MIEFKNFIKEVNKKFQDEFWADFESKFFGKNLFIKAGIDFSYSHYFELYIENACVNKLVEEWTVDLRKNHIIYLEGKGIYFITDDDKIISISGERYFVNLATTVYYSSSTENLKNYIINEALMDLSSVSDILINNHFEELKL
;
A
#
# COMPACT_ATOMS: atom_id res chain seq x y z
N MET A 1 2.13 12.96 10.59
CA MET A 1 1.55 13.43 9.32
C MET A 1 2.69 13.73 8.39
N ILE A 2 2.70 13.11 7.22
CA ILE A 2 3.78 13.17 6.24
C ILE A 2 3.27 13.79 4.94
N GLU A 3 4.05 14.71 4.35
CA GLU A 3 3.72 15.30 3.05
C GLU A 3 3.99 14.27 1.93
N PHE A 4 3.13 14.22 0.90
CA PHE A 4 3.26 13.27 -0.21
C PHE A 4 4.65 13.26 -0.83
N LYS A 5 5.26 14.43 -1.02
CA LYS A 5 6.64 14.55 -1.54
C LYS A 5 7.69 13.83 -0.69
N ASN A 6 7.52 13.83 0.64
CA ASN A 6 8.44 13.17 1.56
C ASN A 6 8.21 11.66 1.54
N PHE A 7 6.94 11.24 1.51
CA PHE A 7 6.56 9.85 1.34
C PHE A 7 7.18 9.25 0.05
N ILE A 8 6.99 9.89 -1.11
CA ILE A 8 7.55 9.42 -2.38
C ILE A 8 9.08 9.42 -2.38
N LYS A 9 9.72 10.37 -1.71
CA LYS A 9 11.18 10.35 -1.56
C LYS A 9 11.66 9.10 -0.82
N GLU A 10 10.98 8.71 0.26
CA GLU A 10 11.33 7.49 1.01
C GLU A 10 10.99 6.21 0.23
N VAL A 11 9.86 6.18 -0.49
CA VAL A 11 9.51 5.07 -1.38
C VAL A 11 10.56 4.89 -2.47
N ASN A 12 10.93 5.96 -3.18
CA ASN A 12 11.96 5.91 -4.22
C ASN A 12 13.32 5.45 -3.68
N LYS A 13 13.67 5.84 -2.44
CA LYS A 13 14.90 5.38 -1.78
C LYS A 13 14.86 3.88 -1.49
N LYS A 14 13.73 3.33 -1.05
CA LYS A 14 13.57 1.90 -0.77
C LYS A 14 13.68 1.05 -2.04
N PHE A 15 13.16 1.55 -3.16
CA PHE A 15 13.14 0.85 -4.45
C PHE A 15 14.27 1.27 -5.42
N GLN A 16 15.27 2.03 -4.95
CA GLN A 16 16.27 2.66 -5.82
C GLN A 16 17.11 1.66 -6.64
N ASP A 17 17.31 0.45 -6.11
CA ASP A 17 18.15 -0.60 -6.69
C ASP A 17 17.31 -1.71 -7.34
N GLU A 18 15.99 -1.51 -7.41
CA GLU A 18 15.02 -2.52 -7.85
C GLU A 18 14.50 -2.23 -9.26
N PHE A 19 14.17 -3.29 -10.00
CA PHE A 19 13.65 -3.17 -11.37
C PHE A 19 12.12 -3.10 -11.43
N TRP A 20 11.45 -3.71 -10.46
CA TRP A 20 10.00 -3.73 -10.35
C TRP A 20 9.56 -3.66 -8.88
N ALA A 21 8.29 -3.31 -8.68
CA ALA A 21 7.63 -3.39 -7.40
C ALA A 21 6.26 -4.05 -7.57
N ASP A 22 5.97 -5.05 -6.74
CA ASP A 22 4.70 -5.73 -6.66
C ASP A 22 3.81 -5.07 -5.61
N PHE A 23 2.54 -5.00 -5.94
CA PHE A 23 1.48 -4.40 -5.14
C PHE A 23 0.34 -5.39 -5.00
N GLU A 24 -0.25 -5.42 -3.81
CA GLU A 24 -1.46 -6.17 -3.53
C GLU A 24 -2.41 -5.25 -2.79
N SER A 25 -3.70 -5.33 -3.13
CA SER A 25 -4.73 -4.53 -2.49
C SER A 25 -5.90 -5.36 -1.98
N LYS A 26 -6.54 -4.83 -0.94
CA LYS A 26 -7.73 -5.42 -0.37
C LYS A 26 -8.72 -4.38 0.14
N PHE A 27 -9.99 -4.56 -0.23
CA PHE A 27 -11.09 -3.78 0.32
C PHE A 27 -11.58 -4.31 1.67
N PHE A 28 -11.79 -3.39 2.61
CA PHE A 28 -12.45 -3.61 3.89
C PHE A 28 -13.67 -2.69 3.97
N GLY A 29 -14.83 -3.20 3.54
CA GLY A 29 -16.00 -2.36 3.32
C GLY A 29 -15.72 -1.33 2.22
N LYS A 30 -15.67 -0.05 2.57
CA LYS A 30 -15.35 1.05 1.64
C LYS A 30 -13.87 1.47 1.68
N ASN A 31 -13.07 0.92 2.59
CA ASN A 31 -11.69 1.34 2.77
C ASN A 31 -10.77 0.40 1.97
N LEU A 32 -9.67 0.95 1.45
CA LEU A 32 -8.70 0.20 0.68
C LEU A 32 -7.38 0.13 1.42
N PHE A 33 -6.83 -1.07 1.53
CA PHE A 33 -5.48 -1.32 1.98
C PHE A 33 -4.63 -1.76 0.79
N ILE A 34 -3.41 -1.25 0.70
CA ILE A 34 -2.42 -1.63 -0.33
C ILE A 34 -1.09 -1.87 0.37
N LYS A 35 -0.39 -2.92 -0.01
CA LYS A 35 1.00 -3.17 0.39
C LYS A 35 1.87 -3.25 -0.86
N ALA A 36 3.14 -2.86 -0.72
CA ALA A 36 4.08 -2.85 -1.83
C ALA A 36 5.43 -3.46 -1.42
N GLY A 37 6.03 -4.27 -2.29
CA GLY A 37 7.34 -4.90 -2.07
C GLY A 37 7.99 -5.28 -3.40
N ILE A 38 9.14 -5.98 -3.36
CA ILE A 38 9.78 -6.51 -4.59
C ILE A 38 9.09 -7.80 -5.03
N ASP A 39 8.80 -8.65 -4.05
CA ASP A 39 8.07 -9.92 -4.15
C ASP A 39 7.51 -10.18 -2.74
N PHE A 40 6.27 -10.66 -2.65
CA PHE A 40 5.60 -10.94 -1.39
C PHE A 40 6.08 -12.20 -0.67
N SER A 41 7.05 -12.90 -1.27
CA SER A 41 7.94 -13.85 -0.59
C SER A 41 8.89 -13.16 0.41
N TYR A 42 9.04 -11.83 0.32
CA TYR A 42 9.84 -10.98 1.19
C TYR A 42 8.97 -9.92 1.88
N SER A 43 9.60 -9.23 2.83
CA SER A 43 9.04 -8.08 3.51
C SER A 43 8.55 -6.99 2.56
N HIS A 44 7.35 -6.47 2.83
CA HIS A 44 6.85 -5.26 2.16
C HIS A 44 7.65 -4.02 2.61
N TYR A 45 7.76 -3.07 1.69
CA TYR A 45 8.55 -1.85 1.83
C TYR A 45 7.73 -0.70 2.39
N PHE A 46 6.44 -0.65 2.07
CA PHE A 46 5.46 0.27 2.65
C PHE A 46 4.03 -0.24 2.48
N GLU A 47 3.11 0.40 3.21
CA GLU A 47 1.68 0.16 3.15
C GLU A 47 0.92 1.48 2.98
N LEU A 48 -0.23 1.43 2.31
CA LEU A 48 -1.20 2.51 2.17
C LEU A 48 -2.55 2.07 2.69
N TYR A 49 -3.20 2.95 3.42
CA TYR A 49 -4.59 2.82 3.81
C TYR A 49 -5.36 4.06 3.37
N ILE A 50 -6.50 3.83 2.72
CA ILE A 50 -7.29 4.87 2.06
C ILE A 50 -8.74 4.73 2.50
N GLU A 51 -9.25 5.78 3.15
CA GLU A 51 -10.63 5.82 3.64
C GLU A 51 -11.60 6.17 2.51
N ASN A 52 -12.73 5.46 2.46
CA ASN A 52 -13.79 5.62 1.45
C ASN A 52 -13.21 5.64 0.02
N ALA A 53 -12.45 4.60 -0.31
CA ALA A 53 -11.68 4.51 -1.54
C ALA A 53 -12.54 4.23 -2.77
N CYS A 54 -12.23 4.93 -3.86
CA CYS A 54 -12.75 4.70 -5.20
C CYS A 54 -11.59 4.35 -6.14
N VAL A 55 -11.67 3.19 -6.78
CA VAL A 55 -10.71 2.71 -7.78
C VAL A 55 -11.35 2.65 -9.16
N ASN A 56 -10.61 3.02 -10.20
CA ASN A 56 -11.09 2.90 -11.58
C ASN A 56 -11.20 1.44 -12.06
N LYS A 57 -10.38 0.55 -11.48
CA LYS A 57 -10.36 -0.88 -11.79
C LYS A 57 -10.09 -1.67 -10.51
N LEU A 58 -10.87 -2.72 -10.29
CA LEU A 58 -10.59 -3.66 -9.20
C LEU A 58 -9.34 -4.46 -9.57
N VAL A 59 -8.28 -4.31 -8.78
CA VAL A 59 -6.99 -4.97 -9.01
C VAL A 59 -6.52 -5.54 -7.68
N GLU A 60 -6.55 -6.86 -7.54
CA GLU A 60 -6.05 -7.54 -6.35
C GLU A 60 -4.53 -7.46 -6.28
N GLU A 61 -3.84 -7.64 -7.42
CA GLU A 61 -2.39 -7.59 -7.52
C GLU A 61 -1.93 -6.93 -8.81
N TRP A 62 -0.83 -6.17 -8.76
CA TRP A 62 -0.18 -5.61 -9.95
C TRP A 62 1.31 -5.36 -9.72
N THR A 63 2.04 -5.25 -10.83
CA THR A 63 3.47 -4.92 -10.83
C THR A 63 3.68 -3.56 -11.51
N VAL A 64 4.63 -2.79 -10.99
CA VAL A 64 5.09 -1.52 -11.58
C VAL A 64 6.53 -1.68 -12.04
N ASP A 65 6.82 -1.25 -13.27
CA ASP A 65 8.20 -1.17 -13.79
C ASP A 65 8.88 0.11 -13.28
N LEU A 66 9.84 -0.05 -12.36
CA LEU A 66 10.52 1.06 -11.70
C LEU A 66 11.50 1.79 -12.63
N ARG A 67 11.88 1.16 -13.75
CA ARG A 67 12.70 1.81 -14.79
C ARG A 67 11.93 2.93 -15.49
N LYS A 68 10.60 2.91 -15.40
CA LYS A 68 9.71 3.96 -15.93
C LYS A 68 9.49 5.11 -14.93
N ASN A 69 10.56 5.66 -14.33
CA ASN A 69 10.65 6.91 -13.52
C ASN A 69 9.64 7.20 -12.37
N HIS A 70 8.46 6.58 -12.31
CA HIS A 70 7.39 6.94 -11.38
C HIS A 70 6.68 5.69 -10.86
N ILE A 71 7.04 5.30 -9.65
CA ILE A 71 6.40 4.22 -8.88
C ILE A 71 4.94 4.58 -8.59
N ILE A 72 4.76 5.83 -8.14
CA ILE A 72 3.50 6.42 -7.73
C ILE A 72 3.58 7.91 -8.08
N TYR A 73 2.50 8.47 -8.62
CA TYR A 73 2.37 9.92 -8.72
C TYR A 73 1.00 10.39 -8.24
N LEU A 74 0.99 11.65 -7.82
CA LEU A 74 -0.21 12.34 -7.34
C LEU A 74 -0.75 13.22 -8.46
N GLU A 75 -2.04 13.09 -8.76
CA GLU A 75 -2.76 14.03 -9.61
C GLU A 75 -4.09 14.42 -8.96
N GLY A 76 -4.26 15.72 -8.68
CA GLY A 76 -5.37 16.22 -7.90
C GLY A 76 -5.38 15.62 -6.49
N LYS A 77 -6.44 14.88 -6.14
CA LYS A 77 -6.57 14.15 -4.86
C LYS A 77 -6.43 12.64 -5.03
N GLY A 78 -5.93 12.16 -6.16
CA GLY A 78 -5.81 10.74 -6.48
C GLY A 78 -4.36 10.29 -6.59
N ILE A 79 -4.11 9.05 -6.17
CA ILE A 79 -2.84 8.36 -6.35
C ILE A 79 -2.94 7.48 -7.59
N TYR A 80 -1.90 7.51 -8.42
CA TYR A 80 -1.84 6.80 -9.69
C TYR A 80 -0.62 5.88 -9.75
N PHE A 81 -0.84 4.71 -10.34
CA PHE A 81 0.18 3.71 -10.65
C PHE A 81 0.15 3.42 -12.14
N ILE A 82 1.33 3.31 -12.75
CA ILE A 82 1.51 2.81 -14.11
C ILE A 82 2.03 1.39 -13.98
N THR A 83 1.25 0.42 -14.40
CA THR A 83 1.68 -0.98 -14.36
C THR A 83 2.78 -1.25 -15.37
N ASP A 84 3.47 -2.38 -15.21
CA ASP A 84 4.46 -2.87 -16.17
C ASP A 84 3.91 -2.95 -17.62
N ASP A 85 2.64 -3.29 -17.76
CA ASP A 85 1.88 -3.35 -19.02
C ASP A 85 1.16 -2.04 -19.43
N ASP A 86 1.61 -0.89 -18.90
CA ASP A 86 1.16 0.46 -19.25
C ASP A 86 -0.32 0.76 -18.96
N LYS A 87 -0.96 -0.03 -18.08
CA LYS A 87 -2.30 0.28 -17.56
C LYS A 87 -2.19 1.29 -16.42
N ILE A 88 -3.23 2.11 -16.30
CA ILE A 88 -3.33 3.12 -15.25
C ILE A 88 -4.30 2.63 -14.18
N ILE A 89 -3.80 2.50 -12.96
CA ILE A 89 -4.62 2.30 -11.76
C ILE A 89 -4.71 3.65 -11.06
N SER A 90 -5.93 4.17 -10.93
CA SER A 90 -6.19 5.43 -10.24
C SER A 90 -7.02 5.16 -8.99
N ILE A 91 -6.55 5.70 -7.88
CA ILE A 91 -7.15 5.49 -6.57
C ILE A 91 -7.41 6.84 -5.94
N SER A 92 -8.64 7.05 -5.49
CA SER A 92 -9.04 8.25 -4.76
C SER A 92 -9.70 7.85 -3.43
N GLY A 93 -9.70 8.76 -2.46
CA GLY A 93 -10.36 8.57 -1.16
C GLY A 93 -10.46 9.87 -0.38
N GLU A 94 -11.05 9.79 0.80
CA GLU A 94 -11.24 10.95 1.68
C GLU A 94 -9.96 11.30 2.45
N ARG A 95 -9.28 10.28 2.97
CA ARG A 95 -8.05 10.40 3.77
C ARG A 95 -7.10 9.26 3.43
N TYR A 96 -5.81 9.56 3.53
CA TYR A 96 -4.73 8.68 3.15
C TYR A 96 -3.80 8.50 4.33
N PHE A 97 -3.29 7.30 4.50
CA PHE A 97 -2.45 6.92 5.62
C PHE A 97 -1.35 6.02 5.11
N VAL A 98 -0.12 6.22 5.57
CA VAL A 98 1.04 5.43 5.14
C VAL A 98 1.78 4.82 6.32
N ASN A 99 2.31 3.62 6.13
CA ASN A 99 3.25 2.99 7.04
C ASN A 99 4.53 2.68 6.26
N LEU A 100 5.65 3.29 6.67
CA LEU A 100 6.98 3.08 6.09
C LEU A 100 7.85 2.13 6.91
N ALA A 101 7.36 1.70 8.09
CA ALA A 101 8.15 1.11 9.16
C ALA A 101 8.07 -0.42 9.25
N THR A 102 7.18 -1.12 8.55
CA THR A 102 7.00 -2.57 8.77
C THR A 102 6.76 -3.47 7.55
N THR A 103 7.23 -4.69 7.78
CA THR A 103 7.23 -5.95 7.02
C THR A 103 6.02 -6.79 7.43
N VAL A 104 5.20 -7.29 6.49
CA VAL A 104 4.25 -8.39 6.74
C VAL A 104 4.73 -9.62 5.98
N TYR A 105 4.72 -10.80 6.60
CA TYR A 105 5.17 -12.06 5.99
C TYR A 105 3.99 -13.01 5.76
N TYR A 106 3.98 -13.68 4.61
CA TYR A 106 2.96 -14.65 4.22
C TYR A 106 3.59 -16.05 4.10
N SER A 107 2.99 -17.05 4.75
CA SER A 107 3.40 -18.45 4.58
C SER A 107 2.50 -19.23 3.61
N SER A 108 1.31 -18.72 3.25
CA SER A 108 0.36 -19.41 2.35
C SER A 108 -0.76 -18.50 1.81
N SER A 109 -1.21 -18.74 0.56
CA SER A 109 -2.26 -17.99 -0.15
C SER A 109 -3.71 -18.40 0.19
N THR A 110 -3.92 -19.34 1.12
CA THR A 110 -5.26 -19.90 1.43
C THR A 110 -5.86 -19.48 2.76
N GLU A 111 -5.21 -18.61 3.53
CA GLU A 111 -5.61 -18.27 4.90
C GLU A 111 -6.43 -16.96 4.99
N ASN A 112 -7.40 -16.94 5.90
CA ASN A 112 -8.36 -15.85 6.08
C ASN A 112 -7.71 -14.66 6.80
N LEU A 113 -7.69 -13.50 6.13
CA LEU A 113 -7.09 -12.26 6.64
C LEU A 113 -7.64 -11.78 8.00
N LYS A 114 -8.78 -12.27 8.50
CA LYS A 114 -9.21 -11.99 9.89
C LYS A 114 -8.22 -12.49 10.95
N ASN A 115 -7.33 -13.42 10.63
CA ASN A 115 -6.36 -13.99 11.58
C ASN A 115 -4.99 -13.28 11.56
N TYR A 116 -4.86 -12.10 10.94
CA TYR A 116 -3.58 -11.46 10.65
C TYR A 116 -3.48 -10.01 11.11
N ILE A 117 -3.27 -9.76 12.39
CA ILE A 117 -2.75 -8.48 12.83
C ILE A 117 -1.23 -8.63 12.94
N ILE A 118 -0.59 -7.53 12.58
CA ILE A 118 0.67 -7.02 13.09
C ILE A 118 1.00 -7.65 14.44
N ASN A 119 1.83 -8.65 14.37
CA ASN A 119 2.73 -9.03 15.41
C ASN A 119 3.91 -9.60 14.61
N GLU A 120 5.11 -9.55 15.16
CA GLU A 120 6.08 -10.54 14.72
C GLU A 120 5.55 -11.99 14.96
N ALA A 121 4.41 -12.20 15.64
CA ALA A 121 3.83 -13.53 15.89
C ALA A 121 2.30 -13.78 15.73
N LEU A 122 1.36 -13.01 16.29
CA LEU A 122 -0.07 -13.36 16.40
C LEU A 122 -0.99 -12.16 16.64
N MET A 123 -1.86 -11.71 15.72
CA MET A 123 -2.94 -10.79 16.12
C MET A 123 -4.20 -10.95 15.16
N ASP A 124 -5.43 -10.52 15.51
CA ASP A 124 -6.76 -10.82 14.86
C ASP A 124 -7.57 -9.58 14.35
N LEU A 125 -7.76 -9.44 13.01
CA LEU A 125 -8.26 -8.28 12.25
C LEU A 125 -9.78 -8.02 12.28
N SER A 126 -10.54 -8.69 13.13
CA SER A 126 -11.95 -8.31 13.35
C SER A 126 -12.13 -6.99 14.15
N SER A 127 -11.02 -6.35 14.55
CA SER A 127 -10.97 -5.26 15.54
C SER A 127 -10.20 -4.00 15.10
N VAL A 128 -9.87 -3.83 13.81
CA VAL A 128 -9.20 -2.61 13.30
C VAL A 128 -10.07 -1.39 13.60
N SER A 129 -9.61 -0.57 14.55
CA SER A 129 -10.23 0.67 15.00
C SER A 129 -9.32 1.85 14.65
N ASP A 130 -9.83 3.08 14.70
CA ASP A 130 -9.07 4.33 14.45
C ASP A 130 -7.74 4.41 15.23
N ILE A 131 -7.64 3.68 16.36
CA ILE A 131 -6.44 3.58 17.21
C ILE A 131 -5.26 2.88 16.49
N LEU A 132 -5.54 1.91 15.60
CA LEU A 132 -4.53 1.12 14.89
C LEU A 132 -3.86 1.92 13.77
N ILE A 133 -4.67 2.73 13.06
CA ILE A 133 -4.18 3.69 12.07
C ILE A 133 -3.31 4.74 12.77
N ASN A 134 -3.77 5.30 13.88
CA ASN A 134 -3.04 6.37 14.58
C ASN A 134 -1.69 5.93 15.20
N ASN A 135 -1.48 4.64 15.46
CA ASN A 135 -0.25 4.13 16.08
C ASN A 135 0.82 3.65 15.08
N HIS A 136 0.41 3.21 13.89
CA HIS A 136 1.31 2.60 12.90
C HIS A 136 1.36 3.34 11.57
N PHE A 137 0.31 4.10 11.27
CA PHE A 137 0.21 4.88 10.06
C PHE A 137 0.30 6.37 10.38
N GLU A 138 1.02 7.07 9.52
CA GLU A 138 0.96 8.52 9.50
C GLU A 138 -0.04 8.97 8.45
N GLU A 139 -0.91 9.92 8.81
CA GLU A 139 -1.76 10.58 7.83
C GLU A 139 -0.88 11.23 6.74
N LEU A 140 -1.20 10.89 5.50
CA LEU A 140 -0.55 11.36 4.29
C LEU A 140 -1.29 12.59 3.80
N LYS A 141 -0.58 13.70 3.79
CA LYS A 141 -1.09 14.95 3.24
C LYS A 141 -0.73 15.02 1.77
N LEU A 142 -1.76 14.95 0.93
CA LEU A 142 -1.68 15.08 -0.53
C LEU A 142 -1.43 16.53 -0.95
#